data_AF-A0A3M1VR11-F1
#
_entry.id   AF-A0A3M1VR11-F1
#
_cell.length_a   1.000
_cell.length_b   1.000
_cell.length_c   1.000
_cell.angle_alpha   90.00
_cell.angle_beta   90.00
_cell.angle_gamma   90.00
#
_symmetry.space_group_name_H-M   'P 1'
#
loop_
_entity.id
_entity.type
_entity.pdbx_description
1 polymer ?
#
loop_
_entity_poly.entity_id
_entity_poly.type
_entity_poly.pdbx_seq_one_letter_code
_entity_poly.pdbx_strand_id
1 'polypeptide(L)'
;MVEDALEDLESEGEEISCRKGCNHCCHLLVEVSWEEATELANWVLNLPHSRRERFLGRIRKNAAEARELFLSDKKAHRFLKPADGEEEIPDHIFDRYFYGKRRPCPFLELGACAAYEVRPTPCRLHMVTTDPELCSAESEEQEYETHQRLEELQEQATPVIQAAEKTHLWGQLGIMVEAAYQALIENNLTTKADNNNSEVACDNGDQKTRVA
;
A
#
# COMPACT_ATOMS: atom_id res chain seq x y z
N MET A 1 8.33 11.21 15.76
CA MET A 1 9.16 10.00 15.46
C MET A 1 9.91 10.21 14.17
N VAL A 2 9.24 10.34 13.02
CA VAL A 2 9.91 10.69 11.76
C VAL A 2 10.38 12.14 11.80
N GLU A 3 9.58 13.03 12.38
CA GLU A 3 9.90 14.45 12.58
C GLU A 3 11.17 14.61 13.43
N ASP A 4 11.29 13.85 14.51
CA ASP A 4 12.49 13.85 15.36
C ASP A 4 13.72 13.40 14.56
N ALA A 5 13.57 12.39 13.68
CA ALA A 5 14.65 11.99 12.79
C ALA A 5 15.01 13.12 11.81
N LEU A 6 14.04 13.85 11.25
CA LEU A 6 14.30 15.00 10.40
C LEU A 6 15.07 16.12 11.12
N GLU A 7 14.74 16.38 12.38
CA GLU A 7 15.45 17.34 13.23
C GLU A 7 16.89 16.87 13.51
N ASP A 8 17.10 15.57 13.76
CA ASP A 8 18.42 14.98 13.95
C ASP A 8 19.29 15.18 12.68
N LEU A 9 18.77 14.87 11.48
CA LEU A 9 19.46 15.11 10.19
C LEU A 9 19.90 16.57 10.04
N GLU A 10 18.98 17.50 10.29
CA GLU A 10 19.25 18.93 10.15
C GLU A 10 20.33 19.39 11.13
N SER A 11 20.34 18.83 12.35
CA SER A 11 21.35 19.13 13.37
C SER A 11 22.75 18.60 13.03
N GLU A 12 22.82 17.50 12.29
CA GLU A 12 24.05 16.86 11.82
C GLU A 12 24.56 17.47 10.49
N GLY A 13 23.76 18.35 9.87
CA GLY A 13 24.10 19.03 8.61
C GLY A 13 23.87 18.17 7.38
N GLU A 14 23.10 17.09 7.51
CA GLU A 14 22.64 16.27 6.39
C GLU A 14 21.34 16.82 5.79
N GLU A 15 21.17 16.66 4.48
CA GLU A 15 19.96 17.07 3.78
C GLU A 15 19.31 15.87 3.07
N ILE A 16 17.99 15.84 3.10
CA ILE A 16 17.23 14.84 2.35
C ILE A 16 17.19 15.22 0.87
N SER A 17 17.59 14.28 0.03
CA SER A 17 17.59 14.42 -1.43
C SER A 17 16.20 14.36 -2.05
N CYS A 18 15.24 13.74 -1.36
CA CYS A 18 13.84 13.68 -1.78
C CYS A 18 13.19 15.07 -1.76
N ARG A 19 12.70 15.49 -2.93
CA ARG A 19 11.96 16.74 -3.11
C ARG A 19 10.62 16.49 -3.79
N LYS A 20 9.71 17.46 -3.73
CA LYS A 20 8.42 17.38 -4.46
C LYS A 20 8.68 17.15 -5.95
N GLY A 21 8.08 16.09 -6.50
CA GLY A 21 8.28 15.67 -7.89
C GLY A 21 9.40 14.62 -8.08
N CYS A 22 10.14 14.27 -7.03
CA CYS A 22 10.96 13.06 -7.04
C CYS A 22 10.05 11.83 -6.94
N ASN A 23 10.20 10.89 -7.87
CA ASN A 23 9.35 9.71 -7.96
C ASN A 23 10.15 8.43 -8.18
N HIS A 24 11.46 8.40 -7.89
CA HIS A 24 12.28 7.22 -8.13
C HIS A 24 11.75 6.00 -7.35
N CYS A 25 11.55 6.17 -6.04
CA CYS A 25 10.98 5.13 -5.19
C CYS A 25 9.55 4.72 -5.57
N CYS A 26 8.82 5.55 -6.34
CA CYS A 26 7.49 5.20 -6.85
C CYS A 26 7.52 4.13 -7.95
N HIS A 27 8.70 3.61 -8.30
CA HIS A 27 8.86 2.48 -9.22
C HIS A 27 9.42 1.22 -8.54
N LEU A 28 9.67 1.27 -7.22
CA LEU A 28 10.17 0.14 -6.43
C LEU A 28 9.05 -0.80 -5.98
N LEU A 29 9.45 -1.97 -5.48
CA LEU A 29 8.56 -2.81 -4.69
C LEU A 29 8.08 -2.05 -3.46
N VAL A 30 6.77 -2.07 -3.24
CA VAL A 30 6.21 -1.69 -1.96
C VAL A 30 5.35 -2.83 -1.47
N GLU A 31 5.67 -3.28 -0.27
CA GLU A 31 4.81 -4.15 0.53
C GLU A 31 4.12 -3.31 1.60
N VAL A 32 2.93 -3.73 1.98
CA VAL A 32 2.10 -3.00 2.94
C VAL A 32 1.36 -4.00 3.82
N SER A 33 1.05 -3.56 5.03
CA SER A 33 0.13 -4.31 5.89
C SER A 33 -1.31 -4.21 5.38
N TRP A 34 -2.20 -5.05 5.91
CA TRP A 34 -3.63 -4.96 5.64
C TRP A 34 -4.23 -3.64 6.13
N GLU A 35 -3.78 -3.13 7.27
CA GLU A 35 -4.23 -1.85 7.83
C GLU A 35 -3.85 -0.69 6.90
N GLU A 36 -2.60 -0.66 6.44
CA GLU A 36 -2.12 0.34 5.48
C GLU A 36 -2.85 0.23 4.14
N ALA A 37 -3.07 -1.00 3.66
CA ALA A 37 -3.85 -1.25 2.46
C ALA A 37 -5.31 -0.79 2.60
N THR A 38 -5.90 -0.99 3.79
CA THR A 38 -7.25 -0.55 4.13
C THR A 38 -7.34 0.98 4.17
N GLU A 39 -6.32 1.66 4.71
CA GLU A 39 -6.25 3.12 4.68
C GLU A 39 -6.16 3.66 3.26
N LEU A 40 -5.29 3.09 2.43
CA LEU A 40 -5.19 3.42 1.00
C LEU A 40 -6.50 3.13 0.25
N ALA A 41 -7.15 2.00 0.52
CA ALA A 41 -8.42 1.65 -0.10
C ALA A 41 -9.54 2.60 0.31
N ASN A 42 -9.61 2.99 1.58
CA ASN A 42 -10.53 4.02 2.09
C ASN A 42 -10.26 5.37 1.43
N TRP A 43 -9.00 5.75 1.24
CA TRP A 43 -8.66 6.95 0.50
C TRP A 43 -9.21 6.90 -0.93
N VAL A 44 -9.04 5.77 -1.64
CA VAL A 44 -9.61 5.56 -2.99
C VAL A 44 -11.14 5.64 -2.97
N LEU A 45 -11.80 4.98 -2.01
CA LEU A 45 -13.26 5.00 -1.84
C LEU A 45 -13.83 6.40 -1.64
N ASN A 46 -13.09 7.31 -1.02
CA ASN A 46 -13.53 8.67 -0.77
C ASN A 46 -13.29 9.63 -1.95
N LEU A 47 -12.66 9.16 -3.04
CA LEU A 47 -12.48 9.97 -4.24
C LEU A 47 -13.79 10.12 -5.05
N PRO A 48 -13.94 11.22 -5.83
CA PRO A 48 -14.99 11.34 -6.83
C PRO A 48 -14.96 10.16 -7.81
N HIS A 49 -16.13 9.70 -8.24
CA HIS A 49 -16.30 8.49 -9.06
C HIS A 49 -15.30 8.38 -10.22
N SER A 50 -15.15 9.43 -11.02
CA SER A 50 -14.23 9.42 -12.18
C SER A 50 -12.76 9.28 -11.79
N ARG A 51 -12.36 9.80 -10.62
CA ARG A 51 -10.98 9.70 -10.11
C ARG A 51 -10.76 8.35 -9.44
N ARG A 52 -11.75 7.85 -8.70
CA ARG A 52 -11.78 6.51 -8.10
C ARG A 52 -11.56 5.43 -9.16
N GLU A 53 -12.35 5.44 -10.25
CA GLU A 53 -12.21 4.45 -11.31
C GLU A 53 -10.84 4.47 -11.99
N ARG A 54 -10.23 5.66 -12.14
CA ARG A 54 -8.85 5.76 -12.65
C ARG A 54 -7.85 5.07 -11.73
N PHE A 55 -7.92 5.32 -10.41
CA PHE A 55 -7.00 4.67 -9.46
C PHE A 55 -7.27 3.17 -9.36
N LEU A 56 -8.53 2.72 -9.35
CA LEU A 56 -8.85 1.30 -9.38
C LEU A 56 -8.30 0.60 -10.62
N GLY A 57 -8.39 1.22 -11.79
CA GLY A 57 -7.74 0.68 -13.00
C GLY A 57 -6.23 0.51 -12.84
N ARG A 58 -5.54 1.50 -12.24
CA ARG A 58 -4.09 1.42 -11.96
C ARG A 58 -3.76 0.35 -10.92
N ILE A 59 -4.54 0.26 -9.84
CA ILE A 59 -4.38 -0.73 -8.76
C ILE A 59 -4.54 -2.14 -9.32
N ARG A 60 -5.64 -2.42 -10.04
CA ARG A 60 -5.88 -3.72 -10.69
C ARG A 60 -4.76 -4.10 -11.66
N LYS A 61 -4.28 -3.14 -12.45
CA LYS A 61 -3.15 -3.36 -13.37
C LYS A 61 -1.87 -3.72 -12.60
N ASN A 62 -1.54 -2.95 -11.56
CA ASN A 62 -0.36 -3.19 -10.72
C ASN A 62 -0.44 -4.56 -10.02
N ALA A 63 -1.60 -4.91 -9.47
CA ALA A 63 -1.85 -6.21 -8.86
C ALA A 63 -1.71 -7.36 -9.87
N ALA A 64 -2.29 -7.23 -11.07
CA ALA A 64 -2.20 -8.24 -12.12
C ALA A 64 -0.75 -8.46 -12.59
N GLU A 65 0.00 -7.38 -12.80
CA GLU A 65 1.41 -7.45 -13.19
C GLU A 65 2.27 -8.09 -12.07
N ALA A 66 1.97 -7.80 -10.80
CA ALA A 66 2.60 -8.45 -9.65
C ALA A 66 2.27 -9.95 -9.61
N ARG A 67 0.99 -10.31 -9.78
CA ARG A 67 0.51 -11.70 -9.91
C ARG A 67 1.26 -12.47 -10.98
N GLU A 68 1.30 -11.96 -12.19
CA GLU A 68 2.01 -12.59 -13.31
C GLU A 68 3.49 -12.83 -12.99
N LEU A 69 4.16 -11.83 -12.40
CA LEU A 69 5.58 -11.90 -12.11
C LEU A 69 5.89 -12.93 -11.02
N PHE A 70 5.18 -12.89 -9.91
CA PHE A 70 5.46 -13.75 -8.79
C PHE A 70 4.91 -15.17 -8.98
N LEU A 71 3.82 -15.37 -9.73
CA LEU A 71 3.30 -16.72 -9.99
C LEU A 71 4.33 -17.61 -10.72
N SER A 72 5.25 -16.99 -11.46
CA SER A 72 6.33 -17.68 -12.17
C SER A 72 7.35 -18.37 -11.25
N ASP A 73 7.41 -18.01 -9.96
CA ASP A 73 8.33 -18.61 -8.99
C ASP A 73 7.62 -18.86 -7.65
N LYS A 74 7.59 -20.12 -7.19
CA LYS A 74 6.97 -20.50 -5.91
C LYS A 74 7.55 -19.75 -4.71
N LYS A 75 8.85 -19.43 -4.72
CA LYS A 75 9.48 -18.65 -3.64
C LYS A 75 8.97 -17.21 -3.59
N ALA A 76 8.55 -16.69 -4.73
CA ALA A 76 7.98 -15.35 -4.83
C ALA A 76 6.48 -15.31 -4.47
N HIS A 77 5.83 -16.45 -4.24
CA HIS A 77 4.41 -16.48 -3.85
C HIS A 77 4.16 -15.80 -2.51
N ARG A 78 5.18 -15.58 -1.67
CA ARG A 78 5.06 -14.82 -0.42
C ARG A 78 4.59 -13.38 -0.63
N PHE A 79 4.86 -12.78 -1.79
CA PHE A 79 4.40 -11.43 -2.10
C PHE A 79 2.97 -11.37 -2.65
N LEU A 80 2.39 -12.53 -3.01
CA LEU A 80 1.07 -12.67 -3.65
C LEU A 80 -0.10 -12.79 -2.68
N LYS A 81 0.21 -12.96 -1.41
CA LYS A 81 -0.77 -13.20 -0.38
C LYS A 81 -0.40 -12.46 0.90
N PRO A 82 -1.37 -12.31 1.81
CA PRO A 82 -1.30 -12.95 3.13
C PRO A 82 -0.35 -14.18 3.18
N ALA A 83 0.96 -14.01 3.43
CA ALA A 83 1.92 -15.12 3.39
C ALA A 83 2.48 -15.51 4.76
N ASP A 84 2.72 -16.80 4.97
CA ASP A 84 3.51 -17.34 6.10
C ASP A 84 4.97 -17.47 5.67
N GLY A 85 5.91 -17.01 6.50
CA GLY A 85 7.25 -17.60 6.56
C GLY A 85 8.44 -16.78 6.04
N GLU A 86 9.61 -17.14 6.58
CA GLU A 86 10.94 -16.53 6.45
C GLU A 86 11.75 -17.14 5.27
N GLU A 87 11.21 -17.20 4.04
CA GLU A 87 11.99 -17.70 2.89
C GLU A 87 12.67 -16.57 2.10
N GLU A 88 13.99 -16.69 1.95
CA GLU A 88 14.85 -15.81 1.16
C GLU A 88 14.47 -15.82 -0.34
N ILE A 89 14.39 -14.62 -0.90
CA ILE A 89 14.08 -14.38 -2.32
C ILE A 89 15.31 -14.77 -3.15
N PRO A 90 15.16 -15.52 -4.26
CA PRO A 90 16.26 -15.70 -5.19
C PRO A 90 16.68 -14.37 -5.83
N ASP A 91 17.99 -14.08 -5.88
CA ASP A 91 18.56 -12.81 -6.40
C ASP A 91 18.00 -12.42 -7.77
N HIS A 92 17.88 -13.37 -8.70
CA HIS A 92 17.33 -13.10 -10.04
C HIS A 92 15.84 -12.68 -10.05
N ILE A 93 15.07 -13.03 -9.02
CA ILE A 93 13.71 -12.52 -8.81
C ILE A 93 13.78 -11.16 -8.15
N PHE A 94 14.65 -10.98 -7.16
CA PHE A 94 14.92 -9.70 -6.51
C PHE A 94 15.31 -8.65 -7.56
N ASP A 95 16.33 -8.89 -8.38
CA ASP A 95 16.82 -7.95 -9.39
C ASP A 95 15.76 -7.62 -10.45
N ARG A 96 15.06 -8.65 -10.93
CA ARG A 96 13.99 -8.45 -11.92
C ARG A 96 12.81 -7.65 -11.34
N TYR A 97 12.63 -7.70 -10.03
CA TYR A 97 11.54 -7.06 -9.32
C TYR A 97 11.88 -5.64 -8.84
N PHE A 98 13.04 -5.45 -8.21
CA PHE A 98 13.52 -4.17 -7.72
C PHE A 98 14.07 -3.30 -8.86
N TYR A 99 14.69 -3.90 -9.89
CA TYR A 99 15.38 -3.15 -10.96
C TYR A 99 14.84 -3.45 -12.37
N GLY A 100 14.21 -4.62 -12.59
CA GLY A 100 13.99 -5.16 -13.94
C GLY A 100 12.81 -4.62 -14.75
N LYS A 101 11.81 -3.97 -14.15
CA LYS A 101 10.72 -3.29 -14.89
C LYS A 101 10.21 -2.12 -14.06
N ARG A 102 10.42 -0.87 -14.51
CA ARG A 102 9.98 0.39 -13.86
C ARG A 102 8.44 0.50 -13.76
N ARG A 103 7.77 -0.39 -13.03
CA ARG A 103 6.32 -0.43 -12.85
C ARG A 103 5.91 0.75 -11.96
N PRO A 104 5.15 1.74 -12.48
CA PRO A 104 4.76 2.85 -11.64
C PRO A 104 3.81 2.37 -10.55
N CYS A 105 4.04 2.87 -9.34
CA CYS A 105 3.10 2.80 -8.23
C CYS A 105 1.72 3.25 -8.71
N PRO A 106 0.64 2.55 -8.34
CA PRO A 106 -0.71 2.90 -8.81
C PRO A 106 -1.16 4.30 -8.35
N PHE A 107 -0.53 4.85 -7.31
CA PHE A 107 -0.79 6.18 -6.77
C PHE A 107 0.05 7.30 -7.39
N LEU A 108 0.98 6.97 -8.31
CA LEU A 108 1.77 7.98 -9.02
C LEU A 108 0.88 8.75 -10.03
N GLU A 109 0.81 10.07 -9.89
CA GLU A 109 0.06 10.97 -10.77
C GLU A 109 0.90 12.22 -11.03
N LEU A 110 1.22 12.50 -12.30
CA LEU A 110 1.99 13.67 -12.72
C LEU A 110 3.35 13.82 -11.99
N GLY A 111 4.04 12.69 -11.74
CA GLY A 111 5.34 12.70 -11.06
C GLY A 111 5.27 12.87 -9.54
N ALA A 112 4.08 12.88 -8.95
CA ALA A 112 3.90 12.98 -7.50
C ALA A 112 2.96 11.88 -6.97
N CYS A 113 3.10 11.56 -5.68
CA CYS A 113 2.17 10.66 -5.01
C CYS A 113 0.81 11.35 -4.83
N ALA A 114 -0.24 10.81 -5.42
CA ALA A 114 -1.60 11.32 -5.25
C ALA A 114 -2.15 11.06 -3.84
N ALA A 115 -1.64 10.01 -3.17
CA ALA A 115 -2.05 9.54 -1.85
C ALA A 115 -1.01 9.91 -0.76
N TYR A 116 -0.37 11.08 -0.88
CA TYR A 116 0.78 11.49 -0.06
C TYR A 116 0.52 11.39 1.46
N GLU A 117 -0.67 11.82 1.89
CA GLU A 117 -1.08 11.85 3.30
C GLU A 117 -1.32 10.48 3.91
N VAL A 118 -1.56 9.46 3.10
CA VAL A 118 -1.83 8.08 3.52
C VAL A 118 -0.74 7.14 2.98
N ARG A 119 0.47 7.66 2.74
CA ARG A 119 1.61 6.83 2.32
C ARG A 119 1.87 5.73 3.35
N PRO A 120 2.14 4.50 2.91
CA PRO A 120 2.49 3.43 3.82
C PRO A 120 3.88 3.67 4.41
N THR A 121 4.17 2.96 5.51
CA THR A 121 5.39 3.09 6.31
C THR A 121 6.66 2.98 5.46
N PRO A 122 6.82 2.01 4.55
CA PRO A 122 8.02 1.96 3.70
C PRO A 122 8.23 3.23 2.87
N CYS A 123 7.17 3.86 2.39
CA CYS A 123 7.26 5.11 1.62
C CYS A 123 7.49 6.36 2.49
N ARG A 124 7.18 6.30 3.79
CA ARG A 124 7.44 7.41 4.73
C ARG A 124 8.84 7.36 5.28
N LEU A 125 9.37 6.17 5.54
CA LEU A 125 10.69 5.98 6.12
C LEU A 125 11.82 5.90 5.08
N HIS A 126 11.48 5.76 3.80
CA HIS A 126 12.45 5.78 2.72
C HIS A 126 12.78 7.22 2.30
N MET A 127 13.74 7.82 2.99
CA MET A 127 14.31 9.15 2.69
C MET A 127 15.83 9.05 2.62
N VAL A 128 16.39 9.30 1.45
CA VAL A 128 17.83 9.16 1.19
C VAL A 128 18.55 10.50 1.32
N THR A 129 19.81 10.45 1.76
CA THR A 129 20.70 11.61 1.90
C THR A 129 21.77 11.68 0.80
N THR A 130 21.95 10.57 0.07
CA THR A 130 22.78 10.49 -1.17
C THR A 130 22.24 11.29 -2.34
N ASP A 131 23.09 11.60 -3.33
CA ASP A 131 22.70 12.32 -4.54
C ASP A 131 21.49 11.65 -5.25
N PRO A 132 20.42 12.40 -5.60
CA PRO A 132 19.27 11.87 -6.33
C PRO A 132 19.60 11.12 -7.63
N GLU A 133 20.74 11.40 -8.27
CA GLU A 133 21.21 10.68 -9.47
C GLU A 133 21.54 9.21 -9.18
N LEU A 134 21.98 8.90 -7.96
CA LEU A 134 22.28 7.54 -7.49
C LEU A 134 21.03 6.71 -7.26
N CYS A 135 19.87 7.35 -7.11
CA CYS A 135 18.62 6.64 -7.13
C CYS A 135 18.33 6.08 -8.53
N SER A 136 18.91 6.57 -9.63
CA SER A 136 18.47 6.19 -10.97
C SER A 136 18.57 4.68 -11.25
N ALA A 137 17.63 4.16 -12.04
CA ALA A 137 17.60 2.73 -12.42
C ALA A 137 18.63 2.39 -13.52
N GLU A 138 19.66 3.22 -13.68
CA GLU A 138 20.78 3.03 -14.59
C GLU A 138 22.10 2.83 -13.82
N SER A 139 22.12 3.04 -12.50
CA SER A 139 23.26 2.61 -11.69
C SER A 139 23.20 1.10 -11.49
N GLU A 140 24.26 0.41 -11.90
CA GLU A 140 24.41 -1.05 -11.73
C GLU A 140 24.50 -1.45 -10.24
N GLU A 141 24.83 -0.48 -9.38
CA GLU A 141 24.81 -0.55 -7.92
C GLU A 141 24.06 0.68 -7.40
N GLN A 142 22.86 0.49 -6.87
CA GLN A 142 22.12 1.56 -6.17
C GLN A 142 22.63 1.63 -4.72
N GLU A 143 23.78 2.26 -4.53
CA GLU A 143 24.26 2.66 -3.20
C GLU A 143 23.58 3.98 -2.82
N TYR A 144 22.36 3.88 -2.26
CA TYR A 144 21.74 5.01 -1.58
C TYR A 144 21.89 4.82 -0.06
N GLU A 145 22.28 5.90 0.62
CA GLU A 145 22.36 5.94 2.07
C GLU A 145 21.09 6.59 2.63
N THR A 146 20.64 6.05 3.75
CA THR A 146 19.62 6.63 4.61
C THR A 146 20.29 7.07 5.91
N HIS A 147 19.79 8.14 6.52
CA HIS A 147 20.33 8.57 7.80
C HIS A 147 20.10 7.49 8.88
N GLN A 148 21.08 7.28 9.75
CA GLN A 148 21.04 6.24 10.80
C GLN A 148 19.75 6.26 11.62
N ARG A 149 19.25 7.45 11.98
CA ARG A 149 18.00 7.57 12.73
C ARG A 149 16.78 7.01 12.01
N LEU A 150 16.72 7.13 10.69
CA LEU A 150 15.66 6.56 9.88
C LEU A 150 15.79 5.04 9.80
N GLU A 151 17.03 4.53 9.73
CA GLU A 151 17.32 3.09 9.79
C GLU A 151 16.88 2.50 11.13
N GLU A 152 17.21 3.16 12.25
CA GLU A 152 16.77 2.75 13.58
C GLU A 152 15.23 2.72 13.70
N LEU A 153 14.54 3.68 13.09
CA LEU A 153 13.06 3.68 13.06
C LEU A 153 12.50 2.54 12.21
N GLN A 154 13.15 2.23 11.08
CA GLN A 154 12.80 1.06 10.28
C GLN A 154 12.99 -0.22 11.08
N GLU A 155 14.13 -0.38 11.77
CA GLU A 155 14.42 -1.51 12.65
C GLU A 155 13.43 -1.63 13.81
N GLN A 156 13.02 -0.51 14.41
CA GLN A 156 12.00 -0.50 15.46
C GLN A 156 10.60 -0.84 14.94
N ALA A 157 10.31 -0.54 13.67
CA ALA A 157 9.08 -0.96 13.00
C ALA A 157 9.11 -2.45 12.62
N THR A 158 10.29 -3.05 12.45
CA THR A 158 10.47 -4.44 12.02
C THR A 158 9.66 -5.45 12.87
N PRO A 159 9.64 -5.41 14.22
CA PRO A 159 8.82 -6.34 15.00
C PRO A 159 7.32 -6.22 14.75
N VAL A 160 6.83 -5.00 14.46
CA VAL A 160 5.42 -4.76 14.12
C VAL A 160 5.11 -5.30 12.73
N ILE A 161 6.01 -5.07 11.77
CA ILE A 161 5.96 -5.62 10.42
C ILE A 161 5.97 -7.16 10.47
N GLN A 162 6.90 -7.76 11.21
CA GLN A 162 7.00 -9.20 11.43
C GLN A 162 5.79 -9.79 12.15
N ALA A 163 5.14 -9.02 13.04
CA ALA A 163 3.89 -9.44 13.66
C ALA A 163 2.72 -9.46 12.66
N ALA A 164 2.66 -8.48 11.75
CA ALA A 164 1.68 -8.46 10.65
C ALA A 164 1.94 -9.57 9.61
N GLU A 165 3.20 -9.94 9.39
CA GLU A 165 3.58 -11.11 8.58
C GLU A 165 3.02 -12.41 9.19
N LYS A 166 3.15 -12.59 10.51
CA LYS A 166 2.64 -13.78 11.23
C LYS A 166 1.12 -13.91 11.24
N THR A 167 0.38 -12.82 10.99
CA THR A 167 -1.08 -12.84 10.88
C THR A 167 -1.57 -12.92 9.44
N HIS A 168 -0.66 -13.08 8.47
CA HIS A 168 -0.96 -13.05 7.05
C HIS A 168 -1.66 -11.77 6.61
N LEU A 169 -1.34 -10.63 7.20
CA LEU A 169 -1.93 -9.34 6.86
C LEU A 169 -0.88 -8.43 6.24
N TRP A 170 -0.12 -8.97 5.29
CA TRP A 170 1.00 -8.30 4.64
C TRP A 170 1.19 -8.79 3.20
N GLY A 171 1.65 -7.93 2.29
CA GLY A 171 1.97 -8.33 0.91
C GLY A 171 2.16 -7.16 -0.05
N GLN A 172 2.24 -7.45 -1.36
CA GLN A 172 2.47 -6.42 -2.38
C GLN A 172 1.34 -5.38 -2.44
N LEU A 173 1.70 -4.09 -2.50
CA LEU A 173 0.79 -2.95 -2.40
C LEU A 173 -0.44 -3.03 -3.31
N GLY A 174 -0.28 -3.30 -4.61
CA GLY A 174 -1.40 -3.39 -5.55
C GLY A 174 -2.38 -4.49 -5.18
N ILE A 175 -1.86 -5.68 -4.86
CA ILE A 175 -2.64 -6.86 -4.45
C ILE A 175 -3.40 -6.58 -3.15
N MET A 176 -2.72 -6.03 -2.15
CA MET A 176 -3.30 -5.78 -0.83
C MET A 176 -4.39 -4.70 -0.91
N VAL A 177 -4.13 -3.59 -1.60
CA VAL A 177 -5.10 -2.49 -1.76
C VAL A 177 -6.31 -2.95 -2.57
N GLU A 178 -6.13 -3.76 -3.62
CA GLU A 178 -7.25 -4.34 -4.37
C GLU A 178 -8.15 -5.18 -3.47
N ALA A 179 -7.55 -6.07 -2.66
CA ALA A 179 -8.29 -6.94 -1.75
C ALA A 179 -9.02 -6.13 -0.65
N ALA A 180 -8.33 -5.16 -0.04
CA ALA A 180 -8.93 -4.29 0.98
C ALA A 180 -10.11 -3.48 0.42
N TYR A 181 -9.98 -2.96 -0.81
CA TYR A 181 -11.07 -2.23 -1.46
C TYR A 181 -12.32 -3.10 -1.67
N GLN A 182 -12.16 -4.36 -2.11
CA GLN A 182 -13.30 -5.27 -2.26
C GLN A 182 -13.97 -5.58 -0.92
N ALA A 183 -13.20 -5.90 0.11
CA ALA A 183 -13.72 -6.17 1.45
C ALA A 183 -14.52 -4.97 2.01
N LEU A 184 -14.05 -3.74 1.79
CA LEU A 184 -14.76 -2.53 2.20
C LEU A 184 -16.08 -2.34 1.44
N ILE A 185 -16.13 -2.65 0.14
CA ILE A 185 -17.39 -2.59 -0.61
C ILE A 185 -18.36 -3.66 -0.14
N GLU A 186 -17.91 -4.90 0.02
CA GLU A 186 -18.75 -6.01 0.49
C GLU A 186 -19.38 -5.68 1.85
N ASN A 187 -18.59 -5.16 2.80
CA ASN A 187 -19.08 -4.72 4.10
C ASN A 187 -20.06 -3.54 4.02
N ASN A 188 -19.85 -2.60 3.08
CA ASN A 188 -20.80 -1.50 2.86
C ASN A 188 -22.11 -1.95 2.19
N LEU A 189 -22.07 -3.04 1.42
CA LEU A 189 -23.27 -3.63 0.80
C LEU A 189 -24.06 -4.47 1.81
N THR A 190 -23.40 -5.25 2.67
CA THR A 190 -24.06 -6.03 3.73
C THR A 190 -24.73 -5.12 4.75
N THR A 191 -24.04 -4.09 5.25
CA THR A 191 -24.63 -3.11 6.18
C THR A 191 -25.83 -2.37 5.59
N LYS A 192 -25.82 -2.03 4.29
CA LYS A 192 -26.98 -1.45 3.61
C LYS A 192 -28.13 -2.45 3.42
N ALA A 193 -27.82 -3.72 3.17
CA ALA A 193 -28.83 -4.77 3.06
C ALA A 193 -29.51 -5.04 4.41
N ASP A 194 -28.75 -5.07 5.51
CA ASP A 194 -29.26 -5.24 6.87
C ASP A 194 -30.14 -4.05 7.31
N ASN A 195 -29.74 -2.83 6.94
CA ASN A 195 -30.54 -1.62 7.19
C ASN A 195 -31.83 -1.59 6.34
N ASN A 196 -31.80 -2.02 5.07
CA ASN A 196 -33.00 -2.09 4.25
C ASN A 196 -33.98 -3.20 4.69
N ASN A 197 -33.48 -4.29 5.29
CA ASN A 197 -34.34 -5.38 5.79
C ASN A 197 -35.01 -5.07 7.14
N SER A 198 -34.51 -4.08 7.88
CA SER A 198 -35.11 -3.64 9.15
C SER A 198 -36.20 -2.57 8.97
N GLU A 199 -36.32 -1.95 7.79
CA GLU A 199 -37.39 -0.98 7.47
C GLU A 199 -38.68 -1.61 6.89
N VAL A 200 -38.68 -2.91 6.54
CA VAL A 200 -39.86 -3.58 5.93
C VAL A 200 -40.78 -4.25 6.97
N ALA A 201 -40.45 -4.17 8.26
CA ALA A 201 -41.19 -4.87 9.32
C ALA A 201 -42.08 -3.94 10.17
N CYS A 202 -42.92 -3.09 9.56
CA CYS A 202 -44.02 -2.40 10.27
C CYS A 202 -45.07 -1.84 9.29
N ASP A 203 -45.90 -2.69 8.68
CA ASP A 203 -47.30 -2.32 8.40
C ASP A 203 -48.17 -3.56 8.21
N ASN A 204 -48.93 -3.91 9.25
CA ASN A 204 -50.14 -4.73 9.16
C ASN A 204 -50.99 -4.41 10.40
N GLY A 205 -51.52 -3.19 10.43
CA GLY A 205 -52.52 -2.76 11.40
C GLY A 205 -53.93 -3.21 10.99
N ASP A 206 -54.44 -4.20 11.72
CA ASP A 206 -55.81 -4.74 11.70
C ASP A 206 -56.93 -3.69 11.52
N GLN A 207 -57.74 -3.84 10.45
CA GLN A 207 -59.11 -3.32 10.40
C GLN A 207 -60.10 -4.42 10.82
N LYS A 208 -60.47 -4.46 12.10
CA LYS A 208 -61.60 -5.26 12.60
C LYS A 208 -62.93 -4.60 12.25
N THR A 209 -63.71 -5.33 11.46
CA THR A 209 -65.11 -5.08 11.12
C THR A 209 -66.03 -5.19 12.35
N ARG A 210 -66.86 -4.16 12.54
CA ARG A 210 -68.05 -4.16 13.41
C ARG A 210 -69.21 -4.85 12.66
N VAL A 211 -69.89 -5.80 13.30
CA VAL A 211 -71.30 -6.10 13.02
C VAL A 211 -72.01 -6.39 14.35
N ALA A 212 -73.25 -5.93 14.39
CA ALA A 212 -74.23 -5.89 15.48
C ALA A 212 -74.60 -7.23 16.10
#